data_AF-A0A6A5A8M9-F1
#
_entry.id   AF-A0A6A5A8M9-F1
#
_cell.length_a   1.000
_cell.length_b   1.000
_cell.length_c   1.000
_cell.angle_alpha   90.00
_cell.angle_beta   90.00
_cell.angle_gamma   90.00
#
_symmetry.space_group_name_H-M   'P 1'
#
loop_
_entity.id
_entity.type
_entity.pdbx_description
1 polymer ?
#
loop_
_entity_poly.entity_id
_entity_poly.type
_entity_poly.pdbx_seq_one_letter_code
_entity_poly.pdbx_strand_id
1 'polypeptide(L)'
;MLVLSLCLGTFISTIQSKAFDRVSTARDDRMQAVKETFGSILIVKLHAWEQKCRAKIQSLRDIEMGHVWTFMLSGAISSFVLWASPLFVSMTSFAMYTMVLGQPLTASKVFTALALFRLLQNPMSEIPDDITVIVEAKVSLDRIQEYLDQADQPTRPAPAVAPE
;
A
#
# COMPACT_ATOMS: atom_id res chain seq x y z
N MET A 1 -16.94 -18.63 -4.03
CA MET A 1 -16.28 -17.63 -4.90
C MET A 1 -16.00 -16.32 -4.17
N LEU A 2 -17.00 -15.64 -3.57
CA LEU A 2 -16.78 -14.37 -2.86
C LEU A 2 -15.83 -14.47 -1.65
N VAL A 3 -15.96 -15.52 -0.84
CA VAL A 3 -15.00 -15.78 0.26
C VAL A 3 -13.61 -16.09 -0.30
N LEU A 4 -13.54 -16.79 -1.43
CA LEU A 4 -12.27 -17.13 -2.10
C LEU A 4 -11.58 -15.87 -2.65
N SER A 5 -12.34 -14.90 -3.18
CA SER A 5 -11.80 -13.62 -3.65
C SER A 5 -11.33 -12.74 -2.50
N LEU A 6 -12.00 -12.78 -1.35
CA LEU A 6 -11.56 -12.09 -0.15
C LEU A 6 -10.24 -12.67 0.38
N CYS A 7 -10.14 -14.01 0.47
CA CYS A 7 -8.91 -14.70 0.84
C CYS A 7 -7.77 -14.48 -0.18
N LEU A 8 -8.09 -14.40 -1.48
CA LEU A 8 -7.11 -14.05 -2.51
C LEU A 8 -6.61 -12.61 -2.32
N GLY A 9 -7.51 -11.67 -2.04
CA GLY A 9 -7.19 -10.26 -1.83
C GLY A 9 -6.24 -10.05 -0.65
N THR A 10 -6.50 -10.69 0.49
CA THR A 10 -5.61 -10.61 1.66
C THR A 10 -4.25 -11.26 1.38
N PHE A 11 -4.22 -12.39 0.69
CA PHE A 11 -2.96 -13.04 0.29
C PHE A 11 -2.14 -12.16 -0.66
N ILE A 12 -2.78 -11.58 -1.68
CA ILE A 12 -2.16 -10.64 -2.62
C ILE A 12 -1.59 -9.43 -1.88
N SER A 13 -2.33 -8.87 -0.91
CA SER A 13 -1.89 -7.74 -0.09
C SER A 13 -0.60 -8.07 0.68
N THR A 14 -0.51 -9.26 1.31
CA THR A 14 0.71 -9.67 2.01
C THR A 14 1.93 -9.83 1.09
N ILE A 15 1.71 -10.26 -0.16
CA ILE A 15 2.78 -10.37 -1.16
C ILE A 15 3.24 -8.99 -1.60
N GLN A 16 2.30 -8.08 -1.87
CA GLN A 16 2.62 -6.70 -2.26
C GLN A 16 3.35 -5.95 -1.15
N SER A 17 2.96 -6.13 0.12
CA SER A 17 3.66 -5.53 1.26
C SER A 17 5.12 -5.99 1.32
N LYS A 18 5.40 -7.29 1.18
CA LYS A 18 6.78 -7.81 1.12
C LYS A 18 7.58 -7.29 -0.07
N ALA A 19 6.93 -7.10 -1.22
CA ALA A 19 7.58 -6.54 -2.40
C ALA A 19 7.87 -5.04 -2.23
N PHE A 20 6.97 -4.30 -1.57
CA PHE A 20 7.17 -2.91 -1.20
C PHE A 20 8.32 -2.74 -0.20
N ASP A 21 8.42 -3.61 0.81
CA ASP A 21 9.51 -3.58 1.79
C ASP A 21 10.88 -3.67 1.11
N ARG A 22 11.02 -4.58 0.12
CA ARG A 22 12.27 -4.71 -0.67
C ARG A 22 12.63 -3.44 -1.42
N VAL A 23 11.64 -2.77 -2.01
CA VAL A 23 11.85 -1.48 -2.69
C VAL A 23 12.27 -0.41 -1.68
N SER A 24 11.63 -0.37 -0.51
CA SER A 24 11.99 0.59 0.55
C SER A 24 13.41 0.37 1.05
N THR A 25 13.81 -0.87 1.33
CA THR A 25 15.18 -1.18 1.77
C THR A 25 16.22 -0.73 0.74
N ALA A 26 16.02 -1.06 -0.54
CA ALA A 26 16.95 -0.66 -1.60
C ALA A 26 17.01 0.88 -1.78
N ARG A 27 15.88 1.56 -1.61
CA ARG A 27 15.81 3.03 -1.61
C ARG A 27 16.57 3.63 -0.43
N ASP A 28 16.46 3.03 0.75
CA ASP A 28 17.12 3.49 1.97
C ASP A 28 18.64 3.31 1.86
N ASP A 29 19.13 2.20 1.30
CA ASP A 29 20.55 1.96 0.98
C ASP A 29 21.11 3.05 0.04
N ARG A 30 20.37 3.38 -1.03
CA ARG A 30 20.75 4.46 -1.94
C ARG A 30 20.79 5.80 -1.21
N MET A 31 19.79 6.09 -0.39
CA MET A 31 19.71 7.35 0.36
C MET A 31 20.86 7.48 1.36
N GLN A 32 21.26 6.38 2.01
CA GLN A 32 22.41 6.34 2.89
C GLN A 32 23.70 6.68 2.13
N ALA A 33 23.95 6.07 0.96
CA ALA A 33 25.13 6.37 0.15
C ALA A 33 25.18 7.83 -0.32
N VAL A 34 24.02 8.42 -0.64
CA VAL A 34 23.90 9.85 -0.94
C VAL A 34 24.26 10.68 0.29
N LYS A 35 23.69 10.36 1.46
CA LYS A 35 23.96 11.08 2.71
C LYS A 35 25.44 11.03 3.11
N GLU A 36 26.10 9.88 3.00
CA GLU A 36 27.54 9.73 3.24
C GLU A 36 28.38 10.62 2.31
N THR A 37 28.03 10.64 1.02
CA THR A 37 28.75 11.42 0.00
C THR A 37 28.62 12.92 0.27
N PHE A 38 27.43 13.41 0.58
CA PHE A 38 27.21 14.83 0.89
C PHE A 38 27.78 15.23 2.26
N GLY A 39 27.74 14.33 3.25
CA GLY A 39 28.34 14.57 4.57
C GLY A 39 29.86 14.77 4.51
N SER A 40 30.54 14.17 3.54
CA SER A 40 32.00 14.27 3.35
C SER A 40 32.39 14.94 2.02
N ILE A 41 31.57 15.87 1.51
CA ILE A 41 31.73 16.42 0.15
C ILE A 41 33.07 17.12 -0.10
N LEU A 42 33.65 17.77 0.91
CA LEU A 42 34.95 18.45 0.79
C LEU A 42 36.08 17.45 0.50
N ILE A 43 36.08 16.29 1.18
CA ILE A 43 37.07 15.22 0.98
C ILE A 43 36.92 14.62 -0.42
N VAL A 44 35.67 14.39 -0.84
CA VAL A 44 35.37 13.84 -2.18
C VAL A 44 35.93 14.74 -3.28
N LYS A 45 35.78 16.07 -3.14
CA LYS A 45 36.32 17.04 -4.10
C LYS A 45 37.84 17.15 -4.06
N LEU A 46 38.43 17.19 -2.87
CA LEU A 46 39.89 17.27 -2.69
C LEU A 46 40.62 16.11 -3.37
N HIS A 47 40.03 14.91 -3.33
CA HIS A 47 40.60 13.70 -3.91
C HIS A 47 40.05 13.34 -5.31
N ALA A 48 39.20 14.19 -5.90
CA ALA A 48 38.52 13.93 -7.17
C ALA A 48 37.79 12.56 -7.22
N TRP A 49 37.19 12.13 -6.11
CA TRP A 49 36.47 10.85 -5.99
C TRP A 49 35.02 10.88 -6.50
N GLU A 50 34.60 12.00 -7.10
CA GLU A 50 33.23 12.23 -7.59
C GLU A 50 32.73 11.09 -8.47
N GLN A 51 33.55 10.63 -9.42
CA GLN A 51 33.15 9.56 -10.34
C GLN A 51 32.99 8.20 -9.63
N LYS A 52 33.79 7.92 -8.60
CA LYS A 52 33.67 6.70 -7.79
C LYS A 52 32.38 6.72 -6.95
N CYS A 53 32.09 7.84 -6.28
CA CYS A 53 30.84 8.03 -5.53
C CYS A 53 29.62 7.91 -6.46
N ARG A 54 29.68 8.53 -7.64
CA ARG A 54 28.63 8.42 -8.66
C ARG A 54 28.41 6.99 -9.10
N ALA A 55 29.48 6.23 -9.38
CA ALA A 55 29.37 4.82 -9.76
C ALA A 55 28.72 3.98 -8.66
N LYS A 56 29.09 4.18 -7.39
CA LYS A 56 28.45 3.50 -6.23
C LYS A 56 26.95 3.82 -6.13
N ILE A 57 26.56 5.09 -6.28
CA ILE A 57 25.14 5.49 -6.24
C ILE A 57 24.38 4.90 -7.43
N GLN A 58 25.00 4.88 -8.61
CA GLN A 58 24.38 4.31 -9.81
C GLN A 58 24.14 2.80 -9.66
N SER A 59 25.12 2.04 -9.15
CA SER A 59 24.92 0.60 -8.93
C SER A 59 23.79 0.31 -7.94
N LEU A 60 23.63 1.12 -6.89
CA LEU A 60 22.51 0.99 -5.96
C LEU A 60 21.17 1.34 -6.64
N ARG A 61 21.16 2.36 -7.50
CA ARG A 61 19.97 2.73 -8.28
C ARG A 61 19.55 1.62 -9.25
N ASP A 62 20.49 0.93 -9.88
CA ASP A 62 20.17 -0.17 -10.79
C ASP A 62 19.52 -1.36 -10.05
N ILE A 63 19.98 -1.64 -8.82
CA ILE A 63 19.36 -2.63 -7.92
C ILE A 63 17.95 -2.19 -7.50
N GLU A 64 17.79 -0.92 -7.06
CA GLU A 64 16.49 -0.33 -6.71
C GLU A 64 15.49 -0.46 -7.87
N MET A 65 15.91 -0.12 -9.10
CA MET A 65 15.09 -0.24 -10.30
C MET A 65 14.67 -1.68 -10.60
N GLY A 66 15.53 -2.66 -10.35
CA GLY A 66 15.18 -4.08 -10.46
C GLY A 66 14.05 -4.47 -9.51
N HIS A 67 14.13 -4.04 -8.25
CA HIS A 67 13.05 -4.26 -7.27
C HIS A 67 11.77 -3.53 -7.66
N VAL A 68 11.85 -2.27 -8.08
CA VAL A 68 10.70 -1.49 -8.55
C VAL A 68 10.01 -2.17 -9.73
N TRP A 69 10.77 -2.70 -10.70
CA TRP A 69 10.20 -3.43 -11.83
C TRP A 69 9.41 -4.67 -11.38
N THR A 70 9.99 -5.49 -10.50
CA THR A 70 9.30 -6.68 -9.97
C THR A 70 8.07 -6.31 -9.16
N PHE A 71 8.12 -5.23 -8.38
CA PHE A 71 6.98 -4.71 -7.63
C PHE A 71 5.86 -4.26 -8.57
N MET A 72 6.16 -3.45 -9.59
CA MET A 72 5.16 -2.99 -10.56
C MET A 72 4.54 -4.14 -11.35
N LEU A 73 5.34 -5.12 -11.78
CA LEU A 73 4.83 -6.30 -12.47
C LEU A 73 3.90 -7.10 -11.56
N SER A 74 4.26 -7.30 -10.29
CA SER A 74 3.41 -7.98 -9.31
C SER A 74 2.09 -7.22 -9.06
N GLY A 75 2.13 -5.89 -8.99
CA GLY A 75 0.95 -5.04 -8.87
C GLY A 75 0.06 -5.11 -10.10
N ALA A 76 0.63 -5.11 -11.31
CA ALA A 76 -0.13 -5.25 -12.55
C ALA A 76 -0.87 -6.60 -12.64
N ILE A 77 -0.20 -7.70 -12.28
CA ILE A 77 -0.82 -9.05 -12.23
C ILE A 77 -1.94 -9.07 -11.19
N SER A 78 -1.68 -8.51 -10.01
CA SER A 78 -2.67 -8.43 -8.92
C SER A 78 -3.93 -7.68 -9.36
N SER A 79 -3.75 -6.50 -9.97
CA SER A 79 -4.85 -5.72 -10.53
C SER A 79 -5.59 -6.50 -11.60
N PHE A 80 -4.90 -7.14 -12.55
CA PHE A 80 -5.55 -7.95 -13.57
C PHE A 80 -6.44 -9.05 -12.96
N VAL A 81 -5.96 -9.77 -11.94
CA VAL A 81 -6.73 -10.82 -11.25
C VAL A 81 -7.97 -10.24 -10.56
N LEU A 82 -7.84 -9.11 -9.86
CA LEU A 82 -8.96 -8.47 -9.15
C LEU A 82 -10.05 -7.98 -10.12
N TRP A 83 -9.65 -7.38 -11.24
CA TRP A 83 -10.57 -6.89 -12.27
C TRP A 83 -11.19 -8.03 -13.10
N ALA A 84 -10.49 -9.16 -13.28
CA ALA A 84 -11.00 -10.33 -13.96
C ALA A 84 -11.89 -11.22 -13.07
N SER A 85 -11.72 -11.17 -11.75
CA SER A 85 -12.49 -11.94 -10.76
C SER A 85 -14.01 -11.98 -11.02
N PRO A 86 -14.75 -10.86 -11.18
CA PRO A 86 -16.20 -10.88 -11.38
C PRO A 86 -16.64 -11.54 -12.69
N LEU A 87 -15.79 -11.53 -13.72
CA LEU A 87 -16.04 -12.24 -14.96
C LEU A 87 -15.99 -13.76 -14.72
N PHE A 88 -14.98 -14.24 -13.98
CA PHE A 88 -14.87 -15.65 -13.60
C PHE A 88 -16.02 -16.09 -12.68
N VAL A 89 -16.43 -15.26 -11.72
CA VAL A 89 -17.58 -15.55 -10.86
C VAL A 89 -18.86 -15.67 -11.67
N SER A 90 -19.07 -14.77 -12.63
CA SER A 90 -20.26 -14.79 -13.49
C SER A 90 -20.25 -16.01 -14.43
N MET A 91 -19.10 -16.32 -15.04
CA MET A 91 -18.95 -17.47 -15.93
C MET A 91 -19.20 -18.80 -15.20
N THR A 92 -18.65 -18.97 -13.99
CA THR A 92 -18.87 -20.17 -13.17
C THR A 92 -20.32 -20.29 -12.67
N SER A 93 -20.94 -19.17 -12.28
CA SER A 93 -22.34 -19.15 -11.85
C SER A 93 -23.30 -19.54 -12.97
N PHE A 94 -23.09 -19.01 -14.19
CA PHE A 94 -23.92 -19.37 -15.35
C PHE A 94 -23.65 -20.79 -15.86
N ALA A 95 -22.41 -21.25 -15.82
CA ALA A 95 -22.06 -22.64 -16.12
C ALA A 95 -22.77 -23.60 -15.16
N MET A 96 -22.79 -23.30 -13.86
CA MET A 96 -23.49 -24.13 -12.87
C MET A 96 -25.02 -24.08 -13.06
N TYR A 97 -25.58 -22.91 -13.35
CA TYR A 97 -27.03 -22.75 -13.57
C TYR A 97 -27.54 -23.51 -14.80
N THR A 98 -26.73 -23.60 -15.87
CA THR A 98 -27.10 -24.32 -17.10
C THR A 98 -26.81 -25.81 -17.00
N MET A 99 -25.62 -26.20 -16.55
CA MET A 99 -25.22 -27.61 -16.53
C MET A 99 -25.83 -28.42 -15.39
N VAL A 100 -26.04 -27.82 -14.22
CA VAL A 100 -26.54 -28.53 -13.03
C VAL A 100 -28.05 -28.38 -12.88
N LEU A 101 -28.58 -27.16 -13.05
CA LEU A 101 -30.00 -26.87 -12.88
C LEU A 101 -30.83 -27.08 -14.16
N GLY A 102 -30.20 -27.22 -15.33
CA GLY A 102 -30.87 -27.45 -16.61
C GLY A 102 -31.81 -26.32 -17.04
N GLN A 103 -31.70 -25.14 -16.45
CA GLN A 103 -32.59 -24.01 -16.71
C GLN A 103 -32.07 -23.14 -17.88
N PRO A 104 -32.96 -22.59 -18.72
CA PRO A 104 -32.56 -21.76 -19.85
C PRO A 104 -31.97 -20.42 -19.38
N LEU A 105 -30.82 -20.06 -19.94
CA LEU A 105 -30.15 -18.79 -19.68
C LEU A 105 -30.79 -17.69 -20.54
N THR A 106 -31.72 -16.93 -19.97
CA THR A 106 -32.32 -15.77 -20.66
C THR A 106 -31.44 -14.53 -20.48
N ALA A 107 -31.29 -13.71 -21.53
CA ALA A 107 -30.51 -12.47 -21.49
C ALA A 107 -30.87 -11.56 -20.30
N SER A 108 -32.17 -11.42 -19.99
CA SER A 108 -32.65 -10.63 -18.84
C SER A 108 -32.05 -11.09 -17.50
N LYS A 109 -32.00 -12.40 -17.25
CA LYS A 109 -31.40 -12.95 -16.01
C LYS A 109 -29.90 -12.70 -15.94
N VAL A 110 -29.20 -12.85 -17.07
CA VAL A 110 -27.74 -12.65 -17.16
C VAL A 110 -27.36 -11.20 -16.87
N PHE A 111 -28.02 -10.24 -17.54
CA PHE A 111 -27.73 -8.82 -17.33
C PHE A 111 -28.09 -8.37 -15.91
N THR A 112 -29.21 -8.84 -15.36
CA THR A 112 -29.62 -8.50 -13.99
C THR A 112 -28.64 -9.05 -12.95
N ALA A 113 -28.20 -10.32 -13.10
CA ALA A 113 -27.23 -10.92 -12.19
C ALA A 113 -25.85 -10.24 -12.27
N LEU A 114 -25.37 -9.93 -13.49
CA LEU A 114 -24.12 -9.19 -13.69
C LEU A 114 -24.15 -7.81 -13.03
N ALA A 115 -25.25 -7.07 -13.20
CA ALA A 115 -25.42 -5.77 -12.57
C ALA A 115 -25.39 -5.87 -11.04
N LEU A 116 -26.10 -6.86 -10.47
CA LEU A 116 -26.14 -7.10 -9.03
C LEU A 116 -24.76 -7.49 -8.48
N PHE A 117 -24.01 -8.36 -9.17
CA PHE A 117 -22.65 -8.74 -8.76
C PHE A 117 -21.69 -7.56 -8.76
N ARG A 118 -21.75 -6.68 -9.77
CA ARG A 118 -20.92 -5.47 -9.82
C ARG A 118 -21.24 -4.53 -8.67
N LEU A 119 -22.53 -4.33 -8.37
CA LEU A 119 -22.95 -3.45 -7.29
C LEU A 119 -22.54 -3.98 -5.91
N LEU A 120 -22.56 -5.31 -5.71
CA LEU A 120 -22.16 -5.94 -4.46
C LEU A 120 -20.63 -5.98 -4.26
N GLN A 121 -19.87 -6.00 -5.36
CA GLN A 121 -18.42 -6.16 -5.29
C GLN A 121 -17.69 -4.94 -4.69
N ASN A 122 -18.15 -3.73 -5.02
CA ASN A 122 -17.58 -2.49 -4.48
C ASN A 122 -17.63 -2.46 -2.94
N PRO A 123 -18.81 -2.56 -2.28
CA PRO A 123 -18.87 -2.52 -0.82
C PRO A 123 -18.15 -3.70 -0.17
N MET A 124 -18.12 -4.88 -0.81
CA MET A 124 -17.35 -6.02 -0.29
C MET A 124 -15.84 -5.79 -0.28
N SER A 125 -15.33 -4.94 -1.16
CA SER A 125 -13.90 -4.60 -1.23
C SER A 125 -13.53 -3.45 -0.30
N GLU A 126 -14.47 -2.53 -0.02
CA GLU A 126 -14.27 -1.34 0.82
C GLU A 126 -14.39 -1.62 2.33
N ILE A 127 -15.24 -2.59 2.74
CA ILE A 127 -15.46 -2.92 4.17
C ILE A 127 -14.16 -3.17 4.97
N PRO A 128 -13.17 -3.94 4.47
CA PRO A 128 -11.92 -4.15 5.21
C PRO A 128 -11.12 -2.86 5.44
N ASP A 129 -11.12 -1.97 4.44
CA ASP A 129 -10.44 -0.68 4.54
C ASP A 129 -11.17 0.23 5.53
N ASP A 130 -12.51 0.26 5.50
CA ASP A 130 -13.33 0.99 6.46
C ASP A 130 -13.09 0.52 7.91
N ILE A 131 -12.97 -0.79 8.13
CA ILE A 131 -12.63 -1.35 9.46
C ILE A 131 -11.26 -0.83 9.92
N THR A 132 -10.29 -0.79 9.01
CA THR A 132 -8.94 -0.27 9.32
C THR A 132 -8.98 1.20 9.72
N VAL A 133 -9.72 2.03 8.97
CA VAL A 133 -9.92 3.45 9.28
C VAL A 133 -10.57 3.64 10.65
N ILE A 134 -11.56 2.81 11.01
CA ILE A 134 -12.21 2.87 12.33
C ILE A 134 -11.22 2.52 13.45
N VAL A 135 -10.37 1.50 13.25
CA VAL A 135 -9.34 1.13 14.23
C VAL A 135 -8.31 2.24 14.41
N GLU A 136 -7.84 2.85 13.31
CA GLU A 136 -6.91 3.99 13.36
C GLU A 136 -7.54 5.22 14.05
N ALA A 137 -8.80 5.52 13.74
CA ALA A 137 -9.55 6.59 14.37
C ALA A 137 -9.66 6.38 15.88
N LYS A 138 -9.92 5.15 16.34
CA LYS A 138 -9.93 4.81 17.77
C LYS A 138 -8.57 5.09 18.42
N VAL A 139 -7.48 4.61 17.85
CA VAL A 139 -6.11 4.83 18.39
C VAL A 139 -5.74 6.31 18.37
N SER A 140 -6.23 7.08 17.41
CA SER A 140 -6.07 8.55 17.40
C SER A 140 -6.86 9.21 18.53
N LEU A 141 -8.08 8.76 18.79
CA LEU A 141 -8.94 9.30 19.84
C LEU A 141 -8.36 9.01 21.23
N ASP A 142 -7.84 7.79 21.44
CA ASP A 142 -7.18 7.39 22.68
C ASP A 142 -5.97 8.31 23.00
N ARG A 143 -5.18 8.67 21.98
CA ARG A 143 -4.05 9.61 22.12
C ARG A 143 -4.49 11.04 22.46
N ILE A 144 -5.60 11.50 21.89
CA ILE A 144 -6.17 12.82 22.22
C ILE A 144 -6.66 12.81 23.66
N GLN A 145 -7.35 11.75 24.09
CA GLN A 145 -7.81 11.60 25.46
C GLN A 145 -6.63 11.61 26.44
N GLU A 146 -5.57 10.84 26.16
CA GLU A 146 -4.36 10.83 26.98
C GLU A 146 -3.71 12.22 27.10
N TYR A 147 -3.69 13.00 26.02
CA TYR A 147 -3.20 14.38 26.06
C TYR A 147 -4.09 15.31 26.89
N LEU A 148 -5.41 15.18 26.79
CA LEU A 148 -6.37 16.01 27.54
C LEU A 148 -6.40 15.67 29.03
N ASP A 149 -6.09 14.42 29.40
CA ASP A 149 -6.03 13.96 30.80
C ASP A 149 -4.70 14.32 31.50
N GLN A 150 -3.71 14.88 30.79
CA GLN A 150 -2.48 15.36 31.40
C GLN A 150 -2.76 16.58 32.30
N ALA A 151 -2.17 16.58 33.50
CA ALA A 151 -2.26 17.73 34.40
C ALA A 151 -1.64 18.98 33.75
N ASP A 152 -2.32 20.12 33.87
CA ASP A 152 -1.83 21.41 33.36
C ASP A 152 -0.40 21.68 33.85
N GLN A 153 0.53 21.86 32.91
CA GLN A 153 1.88 22.33 33.23
C GLN A 153 1.77 23.74 33.82
N PRO A 154 2.48 24.04 34.94
CA PRO A 154 2.50 25.39 35.46
C PRO A 154 3.03 26.34 34.38
N THR A 155 2.27 27.39 34.09
CA THR A 155 2.62 28.42 33.12
C THR A 155 4.04 28.92 33.40
N ARG A 156 4.90 28.83 32.39
CA ARG A 156 6.29 29.30 32.44
C ARG A 156 6.30 30.72 33.02
N PRO A 157 7.04 30.99 34.11
CA PRO A 157 7.07 32.33 34.69
C PRO A 157 7.53 33.32 33.61
N ALA A 158 6.82 34.44 33.50
CA ALA A 158 7.12 35.49 32.53
C ALA A 158 8.61 35.88 32.65
N PRO A 159 9.31 36.11 31.52
CA PRO A 159 10.71 36.52 31.57
C PRO A 159 10.83 37.77 32.45
N ALA A 160 11.74 37.72 33.42
CA ALA A 160 12.00 38.83 34.32
C ALA A 160 12.33 40.07 33.48
N VAL A 161 11.48 41.09 33.57
CA VAL A 161 11.74 42.40 32.97
C VAL A 161 13.01 42.94 33.64
N ALA A 162 14.05 43.16 32.86
CA ALA A 162 15.30 43.76 33.35
C ALA A 162 15.02 45.19 33.82
N PRO A 163 15.50 45.60 35.00
CA PRO A 163 15.38 46.99 35.43
C PRO A 163 16.27 47.89 34.57
N GLU A 164 15.69 49.02 34.11
CA GLU A 164 16.39 50.13 33.45
C GLU A 164 17.43 50.79 34.36
#